data_AF-A0A4R5E3Y4-F1
#
_entry.id   AF-A0A4R5E3Y4-F1
#
_cell.length_a   1.000
_cell.length_b   1.000
_cell.length_c   1.000
_cell.angle_alpha   90.00
_cell.angle_beta   90.00
_cell.angle_gamma   90.00
#
_symmetry.space_group_name_H-M   'P 1'
#
loop_
_entity.id
_entity.type
_entity.pdbx_description
1 polymer ?
#
loop_
_entity_poly.entity_id
_entity_poly.type
_entity_poly.pdbx_seq_one_letter_code
_entity_poly.pdbx_strand_id
1 'polypeptide(L)'
;MRMGPLAVVGASVLWGTAGTAGLLVSADSVALAAARLVIGGTALALHAGAGLRSAIRPGLLLGAVAVAAYQLCYFAAVARTGVAIGTVVAIGSGPVFTGLLSWLLHGRRPSGRWTAATTAAICGSAALIVGGGAQAGGE
;
A
#
# COMPACT_ATOMS: atom_id res chain seq x y z
N MET A 1 13.96 12.78 -18.37
CA MET A 1 13.19 12.16 -17.27
C MET A 1 14.00 11.13 -16.46
N ARG A 2 15.28 11.39 -16.12
CA ARG A 2 16.20 10.41 -15.49
C ARG A 2 15.99 10.17 -13.98
N MET A 3 15.12 10.94 -13.33
CA MET A 3 14.90 10.89 -11.87
C MET A 3 13.74 9.98 -11.44
N GLY A 4 12.93 9.48 -12.37
CA GLY A 4 11.76 8.65 -12.05
C GLY A 4 12.09 7.43 -11.18
N PRO A 5 13.09 6.60 -11.54
CA PRO A 5 13.48 5.45 -10.73
C PRO A 5 13.98 5.83 -9.34
N LEU A 6 14.74 6.91 -9.21
CA LEU A 6 15.25 7.38 -7.91
C LEU A 6 14.12 7.88 -7.00
N ALA A 7 13.13 8.58 -7.56
CA ALA A 7 11.95 9.00 -6.82
C ALA A 7 11.14 7.80 -6.33
N VAL A 8 11.00 6.74 -7.15
CA VAL A 8 10.34 5.49 -6.75
C VAL A 8 11.10 4.81 -5.62
N VAL A 9 12.42 4.69 -5.71
CA VAL A 9 13.23 4.09 -4.64
C VAL A 9 13.12 4.90 -3.34
N GLY A 10 13.23 6.23 -3.42
CA GLY A 10 13.05 7.11 -2.26
C GLY A 10 11.67 6.96 -1.63
N ALA A 11 10.62 6.90 -2.44
CA ALA A 11 9.26 6.66 -1.97
C ALA A 11 9.11 5.30 -1.28
N SER A 12 9.70 4.23 -1.84
CA SER A 12 9.69 2.90 -1.24
C SER A 12 10.39 2.85 0.11
N VAL A 13 11.55 3.51 0.24
CA VAL A 13 12.29 3.60 1.51
C VAL A 13 11.46 4.35 2.56
N LEU A 14 10.93 5.53 2.22
CA LEU A 14 10.08 6.32 3.10
C LEU A 14 8.79 5.59 3.49
N TRP A 15 8.23 4.78 2.59
CA TRP A 15 7.03 4.02 2.88
C TRP A 15 7.33 2.84 3.83
N GLY A 16 8.45 2.15 3.65
CA GLY A 16 8.86 1.03 4.50
C GLY A 16 9.10 1.41 5.97
N THR A 17 9.46 2.66 6.27
CA THR A 17 9.65 3.11 7.66
C THR A 17 8.35 3.43 8.39
N ALA A 18 7.23 3.60 7.68
CA ALA A 18 5.99 4.08 8.28
C ALA A 18 5.36 3.09 9.27
N GLY A 19 5.45 1.78 9.00
CA GLY A 19 4.95 0.74 9.90
C GLY A 19 5.71 0.73 11.22
N THR A 20 7.04 0.73 11.15
CA THR A 20 7.94 0.72 12.31
C THR A 20 7.84 2.03 13.11
N ALA A 21 7.79 3.18 12.44
CA ALA A 21 7.60 4.47 13.10
C ALA A 21 6.25 4.52 13.85
N GLY A 22 5.21 3.85 13.34
CA GLY A 22 3.93 3.73 14.03
C GLY A 22 4.00 3.00 15.38
N LEU A 23 4.98 2.10 15.56
CA LEU A 23 5.18 1.40 16.84
C LEU A 23 5.76 2.32 17.94
N LEU A 24 6.37 3.44 17.54
CA LEU A 24 7.01 4.40 18.46
C LEU A 24 6.04 5.48 18.97
N VAL A 25 4.81 5.53 18.42
CA VAL A 25 3.84 6.57 18.72
C VAL A 25 2.77 6.03 19.67
N SER A 26 2.58 6.72 20.79
CA SER A 26 1.51 6.42 21.77
C SER A 26 0.15 6.99 21.36
N ALA A 27 -0.25 6.79 20.10
CA ALA A 27 -1.53 7.25 19.56
C ALA A 27 -2.29 6.09 18.91
N ASP A 28 -3.61 6.21 18.84
CA ASP A 28 -4.44 5.22 18.16
C ASP A 28 -4.07 5.11 16.66
N SER A 29 -4.13 3.90 16.13
CA SER A 29 -3.75 3.59 14.75
C SER A 29 -4.60 4.33 13.70
N VAL A 30 -5.88 4.55 14.01
CA VAL A 30 -6.79 5.35 13.17
C VAL A 30 -6.36 6.81 13.20
N ALA A 31 -6.00 7.35 14.37
CA ALA A 31 -5.55 8.73 14.51
C ALA A 31 -4.23 8.97 13.74
N LEU A 32 -3.27 8.04 13.83
CA LEU A 32 -2.03 8.10 13.07
C LEU A 32 -2.28 8.06 11.55
N ALA A 33 -3.14 7.16 11.09
CA ALA A 33 -3.53 7.05 9.69
C ALA A 33 -4.22 8.33 9.18
N ALA A 34 -5.14 8.89 9.97
CA ALA A 34 -5.84 10.13 9.65
C ALA A 34 -4.86 11.32 9.58
N ALA A 35 -3.95 11.45 10.55
CA ALA A 35 -2.93 12.50 10.53
C ALA A 35 -2.07 12.44 9.26
N ARG A 36 -1.65 11.24 8.85
CA ARG A 36 -0.87 11.05 7.61
C ARG A 36 -1.64 11.48 6.35
N LEU A 37 -2.94 11.18 6.28
CA LEU A 37 -3.81 11.61 5.18
C LEU A 37 -4.00 13.13 5.15
N VAL A 38 -4.24 13.76 6.30
CA VAL A 38 -4.44 15.22 6.39
C VAL A 38 -3.16 15.95 6.00
N ILE A 39 -2.00 15.55 6.56
CA ILE A 39 -0.72 16.20 6.28
C ILE A 39 -0.32 15.99 4.81
N GLY A 40 -0.33 14.75 4.32
CA GLY A 40 0.06 14.44 2.94
C GLY A 40 -0.90 15.03 1.91
N GLY A 41 -2.21 14.92 2.15
CA GLY A 41 -3.25 15.46 1.29
C GLY A 41 -3.20 16.99 1.20
N THR A 42 -2.98 17.67 2.33
CA THR A 42 -2.83 19.14 2.35
C THR A 42 -1.58 19.57 1.60
N ALA A 43 -0.44 18.89 1.83
CA ALA A 43 0.80 19.18 1.10
C ALA A 43 0.63 19.02 -0.42
N LEU A 44 -0.04 17.95 -0.85
CA LEU A 44 -0.35 17.71 -2.27
C LEU A 44 -1.33 18.75 -2.82
N ALA A 45 -2.35 19.15 -2.05
CA ALA A 45 -3.31 20.16 -2.46
C ALA A 45 -2.65 21.54 -2.65
N LEU A 46 -1.76 21.93 -1.72
CA LEU A 46 -0.97 23.15 -1.83
C LEU A 46 -0.03 23.11 -3.05
N HIS A 47 0.59 21.95 -3.32
CA HIS A 47 1.45 21.78 -4.48
C HIS A 47 0.68 21.82 -5.81
N ALA A 48 -0.54 21.27 -5.84
CA ALA A 48 -1.42 21.33 -7.01
C ALA A 48 -1.98 22.73 -7.28
N GLY A 49 -2.13 23.55 -6.24
CA GLY A 49 -2.61 24.93 -6.32
C GLY A 49 -3.94 25.06 -7.06
N ALA A 50 -4.02 26.00 -8.01
CA ALA A 50 -5.24 26.23 -8.81
C ALA A 50 -5.62 25.02 -9.71
N GLY A 51 -4.66 24.15 -10.03
CA GLY A 51 -4.89 22.93 -10.81
C GLY A 51 -5.68 21.85 -10.06
N LEU A 52 -5.88 22.00 -8.74
CA LEU A 52 -6.66 21.05 -7.96
C LEU A 52 -8.11 20.97 -8.46
N ARG A 53 -8.74 22.12 -8.75
CA ARG A 53 -10.16 22.16 -9.15
C ARG A 53 -10.43 21.41 -10.46
N SER A 54 -9.51 21.49 -11.42
CA SER A 54 -9.61 20.76 -12.68
C SER A 54 -9.24 19.28 -12.55
N ALA A 55 -8.48 18.92 -11.50
CA ALA A 55 -8.13 17.53 -11.19
C ALA A 55 -9.25 16.76 -10.47
N ILE A 56 -10.18 17.44 -9.78
CA ILE A 56 -11.32 16.79 -9.11
C ILE A 56 -12.25 16.17 -10.15
N ARG A 57 -12.12 14.85 -10.30
CA ARG A 57 -12.96 14.01 -11.17
C ARG A 57 -13.45 12.81 -10.36
N PRO A 58 -14.56 12.15 -10.75
CA PRO A 58 -15.09 11.00 -10.01
C PRO A 58 -14.05 9.90 -9.77
N GLY A 59 -13.16 9.64 -10.73
CA GLY A 59 -12.06 8.68 -10.58
C GLY A 59 -11.02 9.09 -9.52
N LEU A 60 -10.73 10.39 -9.37
CA LEU A 60 -9.85 10.88 -8.31
C LEU A 60 -10.50 10.73 -6.93
N LEU A 61 -11.80 11.03 -6.82
CA LEU A 61 -12.54 10.87 -5.58
C LEU A 61 -12.60 9.40 -5.15
N LEU A 62 -12.86 8.49 -6.10
CA LEU A 62 -12.82 7.05 -5.84
C LEU A 62 -11.42 6.62 -5.37
N GLY A 63 -10.36 7.10 -6.04
CA GLY A 63 -8.97 6.84 -5.64
C GLY A 63 -8.67 7.37 -4.24
N ALA A 64 -9.13 8.58 -3.91
CA ALA A 64 -8.93 9.19 -2.60
C ALA A 64 -9.63 8.38 -1.48
N VAL A 65 -10.88 7.97 -1.71
CA VAL A 65 -11.62 7.10 -0.76
C VAL A 65 -10.92 5.74 -0.61
N ALA A 66 -10.48 5.13 -1.71
CA ALA A 66 -9.77 3.86 -1.67
C ALA A 66 -8.43 3.97 -0.90
N VAL A 67 -7.67 5.04 -1.12
CA VAL A 67 -6.42 5.30 -0.37
C VAL A 67 -6.70 5.55 1.10
N ALA A 68 -7.76 6.30 1.44
CA ALA A 68 -8.13 6.54 2.83
C ALA A 68 -8.50 5.24 3.54
N ALA A 69 -9.34 4.41 2.92
CA ALA A 69 -9.70 3.09 3.43
C ALA A 69 -8.46 2.19 3.60
N TYR A 70 -7.58 2.15 2.60
CA TYR A 70 -6.33 1.41 2.67
C TYR A 70 -5.46 1.84 3.87
N GLN A 71 -5.25 3.14 4.05
CA GLN A 71 -4.43 3.67 5.15
C GLN A 71 -4.98 3.28 6.53
N LEU A 72 -6.29 3.41 6.73
CA LEU A 72 -6.97 3.02 7.96
C LEU A 72 -6.85 1.52 8.23
N CYS A 73 -7.17 0.70 7.24
CA CYS A 73 -7.11 -0.76 7.35
C CYS A 73 -5.67 -1.26 7.56
N TYR A 74 -4.68 -0.64 6.93
CA TYR A 74 -3.27 -1.01 7.06
C TYR A 74 -2.78 -0.80 8.50
N PHE A 75 -2.98 0.38 9.07
CA PHE A 75 -2.53 0.64 10.44
C PHE A 75 -3.32 -0.18 11.47
N ALA A 76 -4.62 -0.42 11.24
CA ALA A 76 -5.41 -1.34 12.06
C ALA A 76 -4.88 -2.79 11.99
N ALA A 77 -4.46 -3.25 10.80
CA ALA A 77 -3.85 -4.57 10.65
C ALA A 77 -2.49 -4.65 11.35
N VAL A 78 -1.63 -3.64 11.17
CA VAL A 78 -0.34 -3.54 11.86
C VAL A 78 -0.49 -3.60 13.38
N ALA A 79 -1.49 -2.91 13.94
CA ALA A 79 -1.76 -2.94 15.38
C ALA A 79 -2.21 -4.32 15.88
N ARG A 80 -2.84 -5.14 15.02
CA ARG A 80 -3.37 -6.46 15.39
C ARG A 80 -2.41 -7.62 15.12
N THR A 81 -1.59 -7.53 14.07
CA THR A 81 -0.75 -8.64 13.58
C THR A 81 0.74 -8.29 13.52
N GLY A 82 1.11 -7.06 13.87
CA GLY A 82 2.45 -6.53 13.70
C GLY A 82 2.76 -6.09 12.26
N VAL A 83 3.85 -5.32 12.13
CA VAL A 83 4.28 -4.70 10.86
C VAL A 83 4.61 -5.75 9.79
N ALA A 84 5.30 -6.83 10.17
CA ALA A 84 5.76 -7.84 9.21
C ALA A 84 4.59 -8.53 8.50
N ILE A 85 3.65 -9.11 9.26
CA ILE A 85 2.49 -9.81 8.71
C ILE A 85 1.57 -8.84 7.97
N GLY A 86 1.28 -7.67 8.55
CA GLY A 86 0.42 -6.66 7.93
C GLY A 86 0.95 -6.20 6.57
N THR A 87 2.25 -5.96 6.46
CA THR A 87 2.90 -5.51 5.22
C THR A 87 2.89 -6.59 4.15
N VAL A 88 3.26 -7.83 4.48
CA VAL A 88 3.31 -8.90 3.47
C VAL A 88 1.92 -9.22 2.93
N VAL A 89 0.89 -9.26 3.78
CA VAL A 89 -0.50 -9.48 3.32
C VAL A 89 -0.98 -8.32 2.44
N ALA A 90 -0.71 -7.07 2.84
CA ALA A 90 -1.10 -5.89 2.07
C ALA A 90 -0.44 -5.86 0.69
N ILE A 91 0.88 -6.08 0.61
CA ILE A 91 1.61 -6.05 -0.66
C ILE A 91 1.31 -7.29 -1.52
N GLY A 92 1.32 -8.48 -0.91
CA GLY A 92 1.14 -9.75 -1.60
C GLY A 92 -0.26 -9.94 -2.20
N SER A 93 -1.28 -9.32 -1.61
CA SER A 93 -2.65 -9.35 -2.13
C SER A 93 -2.90 -8.39 -3.30
N GLY A 94 -2.09 -7.33 -3.43
CA GLY A 94 -2.25 -6.29 -4.46
C GLY A 94 -2.36 -6.84 -5.89
N PRO A 95 -1.43 -7.68 -6.37
CA PRO A 95 -1.51 -8.28 -7.70
C PRO A 95 -2.77 -9.12 -7.89
N VAL A 96 -3.16 -9.95 -6.92
CA VAL A 96 -4.35 -10.82 -7.01
C VAL A 96 -5.61 -9.99 -7.20
N PHE A 97 -5.83 -8.99 -6.36
CA PHE A 97 -6.99 -8.11 -6.46
C PHE A 97 -6.96 -7.27 -7.72
N THR A 98 -5.80 -6.77 -8.14
CA THR A 98 -5.64 -5.98 -9.38
C THR A 98 -6.01 -6.83 -10.60
N GLY A 99 -5.60 -8.09 -10.63
CA GLY A 99 -5.95 -9.04 -11.69
C GLY A 99 -7.43 -9.34 -11.77
N LEU A 100 -8.00 -9.67 -10.62
CA LEU A 100 -9.42 -9.96 -10.49
C LEU A 100 -10.25 -8.75 -10.95
N LEU A 101 -9.92 -7.56 -10.46
CA LEU A 101 -10.63 -6.32 -10.80
C LEU A 101 -10.45 -5.95 -12.29
N SER A 102 -9.26 -6.15 -12.86
CA SER A 102 -9.01 -5.95 -14.29
C SER A 102 -9.86 -6.89 -15.16
N TRP A 103 -9.94 -8.17 -14.78
CA TRP A 103 -10.78 -9.14 -15.47
C TRP A 103 -12.26 -8.78 -15.37
N LEU A 104 -12.75 -8.42 -14.17
CA LEU A 104 -14.14 -8.02 -13.93
C LEU A 104 -14.53 -6.74 -14.68
N LEU A 105 -13.68 -5.71 -14.69
CA LEU A 105 -14.01 -4.41 -15.28
C LEU A 105 -13.80 -4.37 -16.80
N HIS A 106 -12.86 -5.13 -17.34
CA HIS A 106 -12.46 -5.03 -18.76
C HIS A 106 -12.73 -6.29 -19.57
N GLY A 107 -13.18 -7.39 -18.95
CA GLY A 107 -13.51 -8.65 -19.61
C GLY A 107 -12.33 -9.37 -20.28
N ARG A 108 -11.12 -8.79 -20.26
CA ARG A 108 -9.92 -9.36 -20.88
C ARG A 108 -9.29 -10.35 -19.92
N ARG A 109 -9.17 -11.60 -20.36
CA ARG A 109 -8.48 -12.65 -19.60
C ARG A 109 -7.04 -12.20 -19.29
N PRO A 110 -6.56 -12.39 -18.06
CA PRO A 110 -5.19 -12.02 -17.72
C PRO A 110 -4.19 -12.77 -18.60
N SER A 111 -3.18 -12.06 -19.11
CA SER A 111 -2.18 -12.66 -19.99
C SER A 111 -1.32 -13.69 -19.24
N GLY A 112 -0.74 -14.65 -19.96
CA GLY A 112 0.17 -15.64 -19.34
C GLY A 112 1.35 -14.98 -18.60
N ARG A 113 1.88 -13.86 -19.12
CA ARG A 113 2.94 -13.06 -18.48
C ARG A 113 2.47 -12.41 -17.17
N TRP A 114 1.23 -11.90 -17.12
CA TRP A 114 0.66 -11.34 -15.91
C TRP A 114 0.44 -12.41 -14.83
N THR A 115 -0.03 -13.58 -15.25
CA THR A 115 -0.27 -14.71 -14.36
C THR A 115 1.06 -15.19 -13.75
N ALA A 116 2.10 -15.34 -14.58
CA ALA A 116 3.44 -15.70 -14.11
C ALA A 116 4.04 -14.68 -13.13
N ALA A 117 3.92 -13.37 -13.43
CA ALA A 117 4.40 -12.31 -12.53
C ALA A 117 3.64 -12.29 -11.20
N THR A 118 2.32 -12.51 -11.24
CA THR A 118 1.47 -12.57 -10.05
C THR A 118 1.78 -13.80 -9.20
N THR A 119 1.92 -14.97 -9.81
CA THR A 119 2.33 -16.21 -9.12
C THR A 119 3.72 -16.05 -8.49
N ALA A 120 4.69 -15.48 -9.21
CA ALA A 120 6.02 -15.23 -8.65
C ALA A 120 5.97 -14.28 -7.43
N ALA A 121 5.17 -13.21 -7.50
CA ALA A 121 4.96 -12.29 -6.38
C ALA A 121 4.32 -13.00 -5.17
N ILE A 122 3.28 -13.81 -5.38
CA ILE A 122 2.61 -14.59 -4.32
C ILE A 122 3.60 -15.58 -3.69
N CYS A 123 4.37 -16.31 -4.50
CA CYS A 123 5.39 -17.25 -4.01
C CYS A 123 6.46 -16.54 -3.19
N GLY A 124 6.94 -15.37 -3.63
CA GLY A 124 7.88 -14.55 -2.87
C GLY A 124 7.31 -14.08 -1.53
N SER A 125 6.06 -13.61 -1.51
CA SER A 125 5.37 -13.24 -0.27
C SER A 125 5.19 -14.42 0.68
N ALA A 126 4.81 -15.59 0.16
CA ALA A 126 4.66 -16.82 0.95
C ALA A 126 6.00 -17.27 1.56
N ALA A 127 7.09 -17.22 0.79
CA ALA A 127 8.43 -17.56 1.27
C ALA A 127 8.89 -16.64 2.41
N LEU A 128 8.61 -15.32 2.32
CA LEU A 128 8.92 -14.37 3.39
C LEU A 128 8.14 -14.66 4.67
N ILE A 129 6.85 -15.05 4.58
CA ILE A 129 6.03 -15.41 5.75
C ILE A 129 6.58 -16.68 6.42
N VAL A 130 6.85 -17.73 5.64
CA VAL A 130 7.34 -19.01 6.16
C VAL A 130 8.73 -18.85 6.78
N GLY A 131 9.63 -18.10 6.13
CA GLY A 131 10.96 -17.80 6.66
C GLY A 131 10.92 -16.95 7.95
N GLY A 132 9.97 -16.02 8.05
CA GLY A 132 9.77 -15.22 9.27
C GLY A 132 9.21 -16.01 10.44
N GLY A 133 8.29 -16.97 10.20
CA GLY A 133 7.72 -17.84 11.23
C GLY A 133 8.71 -18.81 11.85
N ALA A 134 9.68 -19.31 11.06
CA ALA A 134 10.73 -20.22 11.54
C ALA A 134 11.72 -19.57 12.53
N GLN A 135 11.76 -18.23 12.61
CA GLN A 135 12.61 -17.48 13.56
C GLN A 135 11.85 -17.09 14.84
N ALA A 136 10.51 -17.16 14.84
CA ALA A 136 9.65 -16.77 15.96
C ALA A 136 9.18 -17.97 16.83
N GLY A 137 9.50 -19.20 16.44
CA GLY A 137 9.18 -20.44 17.17
C GLY A 137 10.37 -21.06 17.89
N GLY A 138 11.39 -20.27 18.20
CA GLY A 138 12.62 -20.69 18.89
C GLY A 138 12.76 -20.05 20.27
N GLU A 139 11.69 -20.09 21.08
CA GLU A 139 11.73 -19.94 22.55
C GLU A 139 10.78 -20.98 23.17
#